data_AF-A0A970D3H9-F1
#
_entry.id   AF-A0A970D3H9-F1
#
_cell.length_a   1.000
_cell.length_b   1.000
_cell.length_c   1.000
_cell.angle_alpha   90.00
_cell.angle_beta   90.00
_cell.angle_gamma   90.00
#
_symmetry.space_group_name_H-M   'P 1'
#
loop_
_entity.id
_entity.type
_entity.pdbx_description
1 polymer ?
#
loop_
_entity_poly.entity_id
_entity_poly.type
_entity_poly.pdbx_seq_one_letter_code
_entity_poly.pdbx_strand_id
1 'polypeptide(L)'
;MSDSTSAKVANVLKLKDIFREKFGMKKNPDSRDPLTYCGVTNSDIVAKIAVEVEKYFGEATKPAGQGCFFKNLFNPVYKQVGALKKDQTFYMIELEKDIYLYCAFWPWGSDPVKTSVRLGILSPDDKKSEALLKEYSGKF
;
A
#
# COMPACT_ATOMS: atom_id res chain seq x y z
N MET A 1 6.18 -15.53 -12.68
CA MET A 1 5.69 -15.36 -11.30
C MET A 1 5.25 -16.72 -10.82
N SER A 2 5.75 -17.18 -9.67
CA SER A 2 5.45 -18.51 -9.13
C SER A 2 4.02 -18.59 -8.59
N ASP A 3 3.46 -19.80 -8.50
CA ASP A 3 2.13 -20.02 -7.91
C ASP A 3 2.04 -19.52 -6.45
N SER A 4 3.16 -19.62 -5.71
CA SER A 4 3.27 -19.09 -4.34
C SER A 4 3.13 -17.57 -4.30
N THR A 5 3.72 -16.87 -5.28
CA THR A 5 3.65 -15.41 -5.38
C THR A 5 2.25 -14.92 -5.69
N SER A 6 1.59 -15.55 -6.66
CA SER A 6 0.21 -15.23 -7.04
C SER A 6 -0.75 -15.45 -5.86
N ALA A 7 -0.54 -16.51 -5.08
CA ALA A 7 -1.31 -16.77 -3.86
C ALA A 7 -1.09 -15.70 -2.78
N LYS A 8 0.15 -15.23 -2.57
CA LYS A 8 0.46 -14.12 -1.64
C LYS A 8 -0.23 -12.83 -2.08
N VAL A 9 -0.17 -12.49 -3.37
CA VAL A 9 -0.87 -11.32 -3.92
C VAL A 9 -2.37 -11.42 -3.66
N ALA A 10 -2.99 -12.53 -4.08
CA ALA A 10 -4.42 -12.72 -3.86
C ALA A 10 -4.81 -12.63 -2.37
N ASN A 11 -3.97 -13.16 -1.47
CA ASN A 11 -4.22 -13.07 -0.03
C ASN A 11 -4.17 -11.62 0.48
N VAL A 12 -3.17 -10.84 0.07
CA VAL A 12 -3.05 -9.43 0.46
C VAL A 12 -4.18 -8.58 -0.14
N LEU A 13 -4.64 -8.89 -1.37
CA LEU A 13 -5.75 -8.17 -2.00
C LEU A 13 -7.08 -8.36 -1.26
N LYS A 14 -7.23 -9.38 -0.40
CA LYS A 14 -8.39 -9.50 0.52
C LYS A 14 -8.51 -8.32 1.49
N LEU A 15 -7.42 -7.58 1.74
CA LEU A 15 -7.48 -6.36 2.53
C LEU A 15 -8.45 -5.33 1.94
N LYS A 16 -8.67 -5.32 0.62
CA LYS A 16 -9.66 -4.42 0.00
C LYS A 16 -11.06 -4.69 0.53
N ASP A 17 -11.42 -5.96 0.69
CA ASP A 17 -12.73 -6.36 1.20
C ASP A 17 -12.83 -6.01 2.68
N ILE A 18 -11.77 -6.24 3.46
CA ILE A 18 -11.72 -5.81 4.88
C ILE A 18 -11.90 -4.29 5.00
N PHE A 19 -11.19 -3.50 4.18
CA PHE A 19 -11.32 -2.04 4.17
C PHE A 19 -12.77 -1.61 3.86
N ARG A 20 -13.40 -2.25 2.88
CA ARG A 20 -14.79 -1.95 2.49
C ARG A 20 -15.80 -2.39 3.55
N GLU A 21 -15.75 -3.64 3.99
CA GLU A 21 -16.80 -4.29 4.77
C GLU A 21 -16.68 -4.01 6.26
N LYS A 22 -15.46 -4.06 6.81
CA LYS A 22 -15.23 -3.84 8.24
C LYS A 22 -15.11 -2.36 8.60
N PHE A 23 -14.54 -1.56 7.70
CA PHE A 23 -14.24 -0.14 7.97
C PHE A 23 -15.06 0.84 7.12
N GLY A 24 -15.95 0.35 6.25
CA GLY A 24 -16.81 1.20 5.43
C GLY A 24 -16.05 2.10 4.45
N MET A 25 -14.80 1.76 4.13
CA MET A 25 -13.94 2.63 3.32
C MET A 25 -14.42 2.66 1.87
N LYS A 26 -14.63 3.88 1.37
CA LYS A 26 -14.98 4.11 -0.03
C LYS A 26 -13.71 4.24 -0.86
N LYS A 27 -13.73 3.65 -2.05
CA LYS A 27 -12.69 3.91 -3.06
C LYS A 27 -12.65 5.41 -3.34
N ASN A 28 -11.45 5.96 -3.49
CA ASN A 28 -11.25 7.33 -3.90
C ASN A 28 -11.55 7.45 -5.40
N PRO A 29 -12.65 8.11 -5.81
CA PRO A 29 -13.03 8.21 -7.23
C PRO A 29 -12.02 9.02 -8.05
N ASP A 30 -11.27 9.90 -7.40
CA ASP A 30 -10.28 10.78 -8.05
C ASP A 30 -8.88 10.15 -8.15
N SER A 31 -8.71 8.93 -7.62
CA SER A 31 -7.43 8.23 -7.68
C SER A 31 -7.16 7.74 -9.11
N ARG A 32 -6.28 8.46 -9.83
CA ARG A 32 -5.78 8.06 -11.14
C ARG A 32 -4.52 7.20 -11.09
N ASP A 33 -3.94 7.05 -9.90
CA ASP A 33 -2.73 6.25 -9.72
C ASP A 33 -3.04 4.78 -10.04
N PRO A 34 -2.11 4.06 -10.70
CA PRO A 34 -2.27 2.66 -11.00
C PRO A 34 -2.09 1.87 -9.69
N LEU A 35 -3.15 1.80 -8.89
CA LEU A 35 -3.18 1.15 -7.59
C LEU A 35 -4.15 -0.02 -7.66
N THR A 36 -3.82 -1.09 -6.94
CA THR A 36 -4.80 -2.16 -6.74
C THR A 36 -5.98 -1.67 -5.88
N TYR A 37 -5.75 -0.70 -4.99
CA TYR A 37 -6.78 -0.03 -4.22
C TYR A 37 -6.31 1.35 -3.71
N CYS A 38 -7.22 2.32 -3.71
CA CYS A 38 -7.07 3.60 -3.03
C CYS A 38 -8.40 3.94 -2.38
N GLY A 39 -8.44 4.00 -1.06
CA GLY A 39 -9.62 4.39 -0.29
C GLY A 39 -9.33 5.59 0.59
N VAL A 40 -10.38 6.32 0.98
CA VAL A 40 -10.27 7.44 1.93
C VAL A 40 -10.99 7.07 3.23
N THR A 41 -10.35 7.38 4.34
CA THR A 41 -10.90 7.18 5.68
C THR A 41 -10.53 8.33 6.59
N ASN A 42 -11.14 8.35 7.79
CA ASN A 42 -10.77 9.29 8.83
C ASN A 42 -9.56 8.79 9.62
N SER A 43 -8.72 9.72 10.07
CA SER A 43 -7.46 9.45 10.76
C SER A 43 -7.66 8.74 12.11
N ASP A 44 -8.83 8.85 12.74
CA ASP A 44 -9.18 8.22 14.01
C ASP A 44 -9.29 6.68 13.93
N ILE A 45 -9.62 6.13 12.76
CA ILE A 45 -9.72 4.68 12.55
C ILE A 45 -8.45 4.06 11.94
N VAL A 46 -7.46 4.87 11.55
CA VAL A 46 -6.21 4.40 10.92
C VAL A 46 -5.46 3.41 11.81
N ALA A 47 -5.43 3.64 13.13
CA ALA A 47 -4.81 2.70 14.06
C ALA A 47 -5.49 1.31 14.06
N LYS A 48 -6.81 1.26 13.86
CA LYS A 48 -7.55 -0.03 13.77
C LYS A 48 -7.29 -0.72 12.43
N ILE A 49 -7.15 0.06 11.35
CA ILE A 49 -6.79 -0.45 10.03
C ILE A 49 -5.36 -1.00 10.05
N ALA A 50 -4.43 -0.32 10.73
CA ALA A 50 -3.04 -0.75 10.89
C ALA A 50 -2.95 -2.18 11.42
N VAL A 51 -3.70 -2.50 12.49
CA VAL A 51 -3.75 -3.84 13.08
C VAL A 51 -4.18 -4.92 12.07
N GLU A 52 -5.10 -4.60 11.15
CA GLU A 52 -5.46 -5.55 10.09
C GLU A 52 -4.38 -5.65 9.02
N VAL A 53 -3.76 -4.53 8.62
CA VAL A 53 -2.67 -4.51 7.63
C VAL A 53 -1.44 -5.28 8.11
N GLU A 54 -1.07 -5.14 9.39
CA GLU A 54 0.07 -5.82 10.00
C GLU A 54 -0.05 -7.35 9.98
N LYS A 55 -1.28 -7.90 9.98
CA LYS A 55 -1.48 -9.35 9.82
C LYS A 55 -1.03 -9.90 8.46
N TYR A 56 -0.97 -9.03 7.44
CA TYR A 56 -0.59 -9.40 6.08
C TYR A 56 0.83 -8.97 5.72
N PHE A 57 1.27 -7.82 6.23
CA PHE A 57 2.57 -7.23 5.88
C PHE A 57 3.63 -7.38 6.98
N GLY A 58 3.24 -7.69 8.21
CA GLY A 58 4.08 -7.48 9.38
C GLY A 58 4.18 -6.00 9.77
N GLU A 59 5.18 -5.66 10.58
CA GLU A 59 5.40 -4.30 11.07
C GLU A 59 5.67 -3.30 9.93
N ALA A 60 5.31 -2.04 10.18
CA ALA A 60 5.56 -0.97 9.23
C ALA A 60 7.07 -0.82 8.92
N THR A 61 7.42 -0.85 7.64
CA THR A 61 8.77 -0.56 7.16
C THR A 61 9.12 0.92 7.30
N LYS A 62 8.12 1.78 7.50
CA LYS A 62 8.27 3.15 7.99
C LYS A 62 7.03 3.54 8.81
N PRO A 63 7.11 3.61 10.13
CA PRO A 63 6.03 4.16 10.97
C PRO A 63 5.83 5.67 10.74
N ALA A 64 4.62 6.17 11.03
CA ALA A 64 4.35 7.61 11.07
C ALA A 64 5.24 8.31 12.12
N GLY A 65 5.66 9.54 11.83
CA GLY A 65 6.55 10.32 12.69
C GLY A 65 8.02 9.92 12.60
N GLN A 66 8.33 8.76 12.01
CA GLN A 66 9.69 8.24 11.85
C GLN A 66 10.20 8.38 10.41
N GLY A 67 11.51 8.52 10.27
CA GLY A 67 12.18 8.46 8.96
C GLY A 67 12.17 7.03 8.40
N CYS A 68 12.43 6.89 7.10
CA CYS A 68 12.74 5.56 6.55
C CYS A 68 13.99 5.02 7.25
N PHE A 69 13.96 3.74 7.64
CA PHE A 69 15.19 3.06 8.05
C PHE A 69 16.24 3.19 6.93
N PHE A 70 17.51 3.45 7.26
CA PHE A 70 18.58 3.66 6.27
C PHE A 70 18.67 2.54 5.21
N LYS A 71 18.39 1.29 5.61
CA LYS A 71 18.31 0.11 4.70
C LYS A 71 17.29 0.25 3.56
N ASN A 72 16.27 1.09 3.76
CA ASN A 72 15.17 1.30 2.83
C ASN A 72 15.36 2.54 1.95
N LEU A 73 16.28 3.44 2.31
CA LEU A 73 16.48 4.72 1.62
C LEU A 73 16.97 4.54 0.17
N PHE A 74 17.73 3.47 -0.09
CA PHE A 74 18.25 3.13 -1.41
C PHE A 74 17.34 2.21 -2.22
N ASN A 75 16.22 1.77 -1.65
CA ASN A 75 15.32 0.91 -2.39
C ASN A 75 14.55 1.77 -3.43
N PRO A 76 14.71 1.50 -4.75
CA PRO A 76 14.15 2.32 -5.82
C PRO A 76 12.62 2.45 -5.76
N VAL A 77 11.96 1.52 -5.08
CA VAL A 77 10.51 1.49 -4.85
C VAL A 77 10.04 2.71 -4.04
N TYR A 78 10.85 3.23 -3.12
CA TYR A 78 10.48 4.41 -2.32
C TYR A 78 10.38 5.69 -3.16
N LYS A 79 11.13 5.76 -4.27
CA LYS A 79 11.05 6.86 -5.22
C LYS A 79 9.75 6.80 -6.01
N GLN A 80 9.32 5.60 -6.40
CA GLN A 80 8.09 5.39 -7.18
C GLN A 80 6.81 5.78 -6.40
N VAL A 81 6.82 5.65 -5.07
CA VAL A 81 5.70 6.10 -4.22
C VAL A 81 5.73 7.59 -3.91
N GLY A 82 6.55 8.40 -4.60
CA GLY A 82 6.53 9.86 -4.48
C GLY A 82 7.21 10.42 -3.23
N ALA A 83 8.19 9.68 -2.67
CA ALA A 83 8.93 9.99 -1.45
C ALA A 83 8.05 10.06 -0.18
N LEU A 84 8.26 9.10 0.73
CA LEU A 84 7.47 9.00 1.96
C LEU A 84 7.74 10.17 2.92
N LYS A 85 6.71 10.96 3.19
CA LYS A 85 6.76 12.05 4.17
C LYS A 85 6.78 11.51 5.60
N LYS A 86 7.20 12.36 6.54
CA LYS A 86 7.33 12.01 7.97
C LYS A 86 6.05 11.39 8.54
N ASP A 87 4.89 11.97 8.26
CA ASP A 87 3.62 11.58 8.87
C ASP A 87 2.93 10.38 8.20
N GLN A 88 3.59 9.79 7.21
CA GLN A 88 3.06 8.68 6.43
C GLN A 88 3.53 7.35 6.99
N THR A 89 2.62 6.38 7.08
CA THR A 89 2.96 5.00 7.41
C THR A 89 3.12 4.18 6.12
N PHE A 90 4.12 3.31 6.07
CA PHE A 90 4.39 2.46 4.93
C PHE A 90 4.69 1.03 5.36
N TYR A 91 4.07 0.09 4.67
CA TYR A 91 4.23 -1.35 4.82
C TYR A 91 4.68 -1.90 3.47
N MET A 92 5.63 -2.83 3.47
CA MET A 92 6.13 -3.43 2.24
C MET A 92 6.63 -4.84 2.49
N ILE A 93 6.27 -5.76 1.62
CA ILE A 93 6.82 -7.11 1.57
C ILE A 93 7.37 -7.39 0.18
N GLU A 94 8.50 -8.07 0.12
CA GLU A 94 9.05 -8.59 -1.14
C GLU A 94 8.37 -9.92 -1.48
N LEU A 95 7.84 -9.99 -2.70
CA LEU A 95 7.13 -11.15 -3.22
C LEU A 95 8.08 -12.10 -3.97
N GLU A 96 8.85 -11.50 -4.87
CA GLU A 96 9.93 -12.07 -5.66
C GLU A 96 11.01 -11.00 -5.79
N LYS A 97 12.19 -11.39 -6.27
CA LYS A 97 13.27 -10.43 -6.52
C LYS A 97 12.75 -9.23 -7.29
N ASP A 98 12.86 -8.05 -6.68
CA ASP A 98 12.47 -6.77 -7.26
C ASP A 98 10.96 -6.62 -7.54
N ILE A 99 10.10 -7.39 -6.87
CA ILE A 99 8.64 -7.23 -6.91
C ILE A 99 8.11 -7.14 -5.49
N TYR A 100 7.40 -6.06 -5.20
CA TYR A 100 6.96 -5.72 -3.85
C TYR A 100 5.47 -5.47 -3.82
N LEU A 101 4.79 -5.95 -2.79
CA LEU A 101 3.49 -5.41 -2.39
C LEU A 101 3.73 -4.32 -1.36
N TYR A 102 2.92 -3.27 -1.41
CA TYR A 102 2.94 -2.24 -0.40
C TYR A 102 1.56 -1.80 0.01
N CYS A 103 1.47 -1.33 1.26
CA CYS A 103 0.35 -0.56 1.76
C CYS A 103 0.86 0.75 2.36
N ALA A 104 0.17 1.86 2.09
CA ALA A 104 0.56 3.17 2.58
C ALA A 104 -0.63 3.92 3.18
N PHE A 105 -0.40 4.59 4.30
CA PHE A 105 -1.34 5.53 4.91
C PHE A 105 -0.83 6.95 4.70
N TRP A 106 -1.59 7.73 3.94
CA TRP A 106 -1.26 9.09 3.55
C TRP A 106 -2.29 10.08 4.10
N PRO A 107 -2.02 10.67 5.27
CA PRO A 107 -2.76 11.81 5.77
C PRO A 107 -2.73 12.96 4.76
N TRP A 108 -3.86 13.61 4.55
CA TRP A 108 -3.94 14.74 3.63
C TRP A 108 -3.43 16.00 4.32
N GLY A 109 -2.48 16.70 3.69
CA GLY A 109 -2.00 17.98 4.23
C GLY A 109 -3.07 19.08 4.25
N SER A 110 -4.00 19.04 3.29
CA SER A 110 -5.12 19.99 3.20
C SER A 110 -6.27 19.69 4.15
N ASP A 111 -6.37 18.44 4.63
CA ASP A 111 -7.43 17.97 5.54
C ASP A 111 -6.87 16.82 6.40
N PRO A 112 -6.19 17.11 7.51
CA PRO A 112 -5.48 16.09 8.30
C PRO A 112 -6.41 15.09 8.98
N VAL A 113 -7.73 15.32 8.94
CA VAL A 113 -8.75 14.37 9.39
C VAL A 113 -8.89 13.22 8.39
N LYS A 114 -8.49 13.41 7.13
CA LYS A 114 -8.54 12.38 6.08
C LYS A 114 -7.20 11.73 5.85
N THR A 115 -7.27 10.42 5.62
CA THR A 115 -6.13 9.59 5.24
C THR A 115 -6.50 8.74 4.03
N SER A 116 -5.65 8.80 3.00
CA SER A 116 -5.69 7.81 1.92
C SER A 116 -5.00 6.52 2.37
N VAL A 117 -5.70 5.40 2.22
CA VAL A 117 -5.11 4.07 2.32
C VAL A 117 -4.90 3.55 0.90
N ARG A 118 -3.64 3.27 0.57
CA ARG A 118 -3.23 2.82 -0.76
C ARG A 118 -2.65 1.42 -0.69
N LEU A 119 -2.96 0.61 -1.70
CA LEU A 119 -2.45 -0.74 -1.88
C LEU A 119 -1.99 -0.89 -3.33
N GLY A 120 -0.78 -1.38 -3.54
CA GLY A 120 -0.25 -1.57 -4.89
C GLY A 120 0.89 -2.57 -4.96
N ILE A 121 1.32 -2.82 -6.19
CA ILE A 121 2.46 -3.65 -6.52
C ILE A 121 3.50 -2.75 -7.19
N LEU A 122 4.76 -2.89 -6.78
CA LEU A 122 5.87 -2.09 -7.26
C LEU A 122 7.04 -2.97 -7.67
N SER A 123 7.83 -2.46 -8.60
CA SER A 123 9.05 -3.04 -9.13
C SER A 123 9.95 -1.88 -9.56
N PRO A 124 11.28 -1.95 -9.37
CA PRO A 124 12.22 -0.94 -9.86
C PRO A 124 12.06 -0.58 -11.34
N ASP A 125 11.53 -1.51 -12.14
CA ASP A 125 11.05 -1.25 -13.50
C ASP A 125 9.57 -0.83 -13.48
N ASP A 126 9.30 0.44 -13.83
CA ASP A 126 7.97 1.05 -13.89
C ASP A 126 7.03 0.32 -14.87
N LYS A 127 7.54 -0.16 -16.02
CA LYS A 127 6.71 -0.89 -17.00
C LYS A 127 6.26 -2.23 -16.43
N LYS A 128 7.14 -2.88 -15.67
CA LYS A 128 6.83 -4.13 -14.97
C LYS A 128 5.80 -3.88 -13.86
N SER A 129 5.92 -2.79 -13.10
CA SER A 129 4.90 -2.36 -12.14
C SER A 129 3.54 -2.19 -12.81
N GLU A 130 3.47 -1.44 -13.91
CA GLU A 130 2.22 -1.22 -14.65
C GLU A 130 1.60 -2.53 -15.18
N ALA A 131 2.41 -3.44 -15.70
CA ALA A 131 1.93 -4.73 -16.20
C ALA A 131 1.33 -5.58 -15.07
N LEU A 132 2.01 -5.67 -13.93
CA LEU A 132 1.52 -6.37 -12.74
C LEU A 132 0.24 -5.72 -12.20
N LEU A 133 0.20 -4.39 -12.15
CA LEU A 133 -0.98 -3.64 -11.72
C LEU A 133 -2.17 -3.90 -12.64
N LYS A 134 -1.99 -3.93 -13.97
CA LYS A 134 -3.06 -4.31 -14.92
C LYS A 134 -3.52 -5.75 -14.71
N GLU A 135 -2.59 -6.67 -14.49
CA GLU A 135 -2.91 -8.07 -14.22
C GLU A 135 -3.79 -8.24 -12.97
N TYR A 136 -3.47 -7.53 -11.88
CA TYR A 136 -4.11 -7.72 -10.58
C TYR A 136 -5.22 -6.73 -10.25
N SER A 137 -5.35 -5.63 -10.99
CA SER A 137 -6.47 -4.69 -10.86
C SER A 137 -7.76 -5.20 -11.51
N GLY A 138 -7.65 -6.08 -12.53
CA GLY A 138 -8.80 -6.68 -13.22
C GLY A 138 -9.24 -8.06 -12.73
N LYS A 139 -8.45 -8.72 -11.86
CA LYS A 139 -8.71 -10.10 -11.45
C LYS A 139 -9.53 -10.25 -10.15
N PHE A 140 -9.70 -9.20 -9.34
CA PHE A 140 -10.39 -9.26 -8.04
C PHE A 140 -10.99 -7.90 -7.63
#